data_AF-A0A528IIZ7-F1
#
_entry.id   AF-A0A528IIZ7-F1
#
_cell.length_a   1.000
_cell.length_b   1.000
_cell.length_c   1.000
_cell.angle_alpha   90.00
_cell.angle_beta   90.00
_cell.angle_gamma   90.00
#
_symmetry.space_group_name_H-M   'P 1'
#
loop_
_entity.id
_entity.type
_entity.pdbx_description
1 polymer ?
#
loop_
_entity_poly.entity_id
_entity_poly.type
_entity_poly.pdbx_seq_one_letter_code
_entity_poly.pdbx_strand_id
1 'polypeptide(L)'
;MLTGLQNRRRFGERLQQAMAALGGSKPKAALLQIDLDDFKAVNDTLGHGAGDTLLQLAAGRIRDALQDGESAYRYAGDEFAVIQLGKEQPAEAERLAGSLVDAFKNPFVINGIPVFVGSSIGIAFGPEHGTDGEQLMKAADIALYAAKTDGRGCARTFNRSMLLLLEQRENLRRSLRTALKRGELYLEYQPLIRPPSSVMGFEALLRWRHPEFGTIPPNVFIPIAEADGLMDEIGRWVLEEACRQALTWPSSLTVAVNLSPAQFL
;
A
#
# COMPACT_ATOMS: atom_id res chain seq x y z
N MET A 1 11.57 8.48 25.96
CA MET A 1 10.16 8.84 25.66
C MET A 1 10.19 10.00 24.68
N LEU A 2 10.06 9.75 23.38
CA LEU A 2 10.19 10.82 22.37
C LEU A 2 8.89 11.62 22.22
N THR A 3 7.74 10.95 22.12
CA THR A 3 6.45 11.54 21.73
C THR A 3 5.50 11.83 22.88
N GLY A 4 5.82 11.37 24.10
CA GLY A 4 4.93 11.45 25.26
C GLY A 4 3.71 10.51 25.22
N LEU A 5 3.49 9.77 24.13
CA LEU A 5 2.46 8.73 24.05
C LEU A 5 2.90 7.44 24.76
N GLN A 6 1.91 6.63 25.11
CA GLN A 6 2.15 5.30 25.65
C GLN A 6 2.86 4.42 24.61
N ASN A 7 3.70 3.49 25.09
CA ASN A 7 4.55 2.67 24.22
C ASN A 7 3.85 1.37 23.77
N ARG A 8 4.51 0.64 22.87
CA ARG A 8 4.07 -0.69 22.37
C ARG A 8 3.65 -1.69 23.45
N ARG A 9 4.36 -1.70 24.58
CA ARG A 9 4.04 -2.61 25.68
C ARG A 9 2.68 -2.27 26.30
N ARG A 10 2.46 -1.00 26.64
CA ARG A 10 1.17 -0.51 27.17
C ARG A 10 0.03 -0.72 26.18
N PHE A 11 0.31 -0.51 24.89
CA PHE A 11 -0.63 -0.81 23.81
C PHE A 11 -1.08 -2.27 23.85
N GLY A 12 -0.14 -3.23 23.86
CA GLY A 12 -0.46 -4.66 23.90
C GLY A 12 -1.25 -5.06 25.15
N GLU A 13 -0.84 -4.57 26.32
CA GLU A 13 -1.56 -4.79 27.59
C GLU A 13 -3.01 -4.28 27.49
N ARG A 14 -3.21 -3.06 26.97
CA ARG A 14 -4.55 -2.47 26.85
C ARG A 14 -5.40 -3.20 25.83
N LEU A 15 -4.83 -3.56 24.68
CA LEU A 15 -5.55 -4.27 23.62
C LEU A 15 -6.01 -5.64 24.12
N GLN A 16 -5.15 -6.40 24.79
CA GLN A 16 -5.52 -7.70 25.34
C GLN A 16 -6.65 -7.58 26.38
N GLN A 17 -6.58 -6.57 27.27
CA GLN A 17 -7.66 -6.29 28.23
C GLN A 17 -8.97 -5.90 27.54
N ALA A 18 -8.87 -5.05 26.51
CA ALA A 18 -10.02 -4.61 25.72
C ALA A 18 -10.74 -5.79 25.09
N MET A 19 -9.97 -6.69 24.44
CA MET A 19 -10.50 -7.87 23.76
C MET A 19 -11.08 -8.90 24.74
N ALA A 20 -10.43 -9.13 25.88
CA ALA A 20 -10.92 -10.04 26.92
C ALA A 20 -12.23 -9.57 27.55
N ALA A 21 -12.51 -8.27 27.56
CA ALA A 21 -13.75 -7.69 28.06
C ALA A 21 -14.90 -7.73 27.03
N LEU A 22 -14.66 -8.16 25.79
CA LEU A 22 -15.70 -8.25 24.77
C LEU A 22 -16.53 -9.52 24.99
N GLY A 23 -17.85 -9.34 25.10
CA GLY A 23 -18.85 -10.42 25.03
C GLY A 23 -20.00 -10.02 24.11
N GLY A 24 -20.62 -10.99 23.43
CA GLY A 24 -21.70 -10.75 22.44
C GLY A 24 -21.18 -10.46 21.02
N SER A 25 -22.09 -10.14 20.09
CA SER A 25 -21.82 -10.07 18.64
C SER A 25 -21.66 -8.66 18.06
N LYS A 26 -21.87 -7.59 18.85
CA LYS A 26 -21.77 -6.20 18.35
C LYS A 26 -20.35 -5.64 18.47
N PRO A 27 -19.89 -4.79 17.53
CA PRO A 27 -18.64 -4.06 17.63
C PRO A 27 -18.59 -3.26 18.95
N LYS A 28 -17.59 -3.56 19.78
CA LYS A 28 -17.42 -2.96 21.11
C LYS A 28 -16.05 -2.30 21.29
N ALA A 29 -15.12 -2.63 20.41
CA ALA A 29 -13.79 -2.05 20.33
C ALA A 29 -13.45 -1.71 18.88
N ALA A 30 -12.75 -0.60 18.68
CA ALA A 30 -12.10 -0.29 17.41
C ALA A 30 -10.60 -0.10 17.65
N LEU A 31 -9.81 -0.63 16.72
CA LEU A 31 -8.38 -0.40 16.62
C LEU A 31 -8.13 0.39 15.35
N LEU A 32 -7.49 1.55 15.49
CA LEU A 32 -6.98 2.34 14.38
C LEU A 32 -5.46 2.27 14.42
N GLN A 33 -4.84 1.75 13.36
CA GLN A 33 -3.41 1.89 13.14
C GLN A 33 -3.15 3.03 12.17
N ILE A 34 -2.13 3.82 12.46
CA ILE A 34 -1.83 5.07 11.76
C ILE A 34 -0.35 5.03 11.38
N ASP A 35 -0.04 5.33 10.13
CA ASP A 35 1.31 5.43 9.61
C ASP A 35 1.53 6.80 8.99
N LEU A 36 2.69 7.40 9.20
CA LEU A 36 3.03 8.69 8.61
C LEU A 36 3.56 8.50 7.19
N ASP A 37 2.81 9.00 6.21
CA ASP A 37 3.15 8.82 4.81
C ASP A 37 4.49 9.51 4.48
N ASP A 38 5.37 8.77 3.79
CA ASP A 38 6.68 9.27 3.33
C ASP A 38 7.60 9.82 4.45
N PHE A 39 7.40 9.38 5.70
CA PHE A 39 8.25 9.78 6.84
C PHE A 39 9.75 9.55 6.59
N LYS A 40 10.10 8.45 5.91
CA LYS A 40 11.48 8.17 5.54
C LYS A 40 12.09 9.28 4.66
N ALA A 41 11.33 9.82 3.70
CA ALA A 41 11.81 10.89 2.83
C ALA A 41 12.14 12.17 3.63
N VAL A 42 11.41 12.44 4.71
CA VAL A 42 11.72 13.54 5.64
C VAL A 42 13.05 13.31 6.33
N ASN A 43 13.32 12.09 6.84
CA ASN A 43 14.61 11.76 7.44
C ASN A 43 15.75 11.86 6.43
N ASP A 44 15.55 11.34 5.22
CA ASP A 44 16.58 11.31 4.18
C ASP A 44 16.91 12.74 3.68
N THR A 45 15.94 13.67 3.72
CA THR A 45 16.11 15.05 3.22
C THR A 45 16.52 16.05 4.31
N LEU A 46 15.95 15.96 5.50
CA LEU A 46 16.10 16.94 6.59
C LEU A 46 16.84 16.39 7.82
N GLY A 47 17.18 15.10 7.81
CA GLY A 47 17.90 14.43 8.88
C GLY A 47 17.00 13.92 10.01
N HIS A 48 17.53 12.97 10.79
CA HIS A 48 16.79 12.30 11.87
C HIS A 48 16.23 13.24 12.95
N GLY A 49 16.90 14.37 13.24
CA GLY A 49 16.38 15.34 14.21
C GLY A 49 15.07 16.01 13.76
N ALA A 50 14.91 16.23 12.45
CA ALA A 50 13.64 16.70 11.89
C ALA A 50 12.56 15.61 11.99
N GLY A 51 12.91 14.35 11.72
CA GLY A 51 12.01 13.22 11.91
C GLY A 51 11.54 13.07 13.36
N ASP A 52 12.44 13.22 14.33
CA ASP A 52 12.08 13.18 15.75
C ASP A 52 11.09 14.28 16.13
N THR A 53 11.31 15.49 15.62
CA THR A 53 10.40 16.64 15.81
C THR A 53 9.04 16.37 15.16
N LEU A 54 9.04 15.81 13.94
CA LEU A 54 7.82 15.42 13.24
C LEU A 54 7.01 14.41 14.04
N LEU A 55 7.64 13.38 14.61
CA LEU A 55 6.98 12.39 15.45
C LEU A 55 6.33 13.01 16.70
N GLN A 56 6.98 14.00 17.31
CA GLN A 56 6.43 14.74 18.44
C GLN A 56 5.20 15.55 18.06
N LEU A 57 5.28 16.28 16.95
CA LEU A 57 4.17 17.10 16.45
C LEU A 57 3.00 16.22 16.00
N ALA A 58 3.27 15.12 15.31
CA ALA A 58 2.26 14.14 14.89
C ALA A 58 1.56 13.53 16.12
N ALA A 59 2.30 13.17 17.16
CA ALA A 59 1.72 12.68 18.41
C ALA A 59 0.81 13.71 19.11
N GLY A 60 1.21 14.99 19.07
CA GLY A 60 0.36 16.10 19.53
C GLY A 60 -0.94 16.17 18.74
N ARG A 61 -0.84 16.20 17.41
CA ARG A 61 -1.99 16.25 16.51
C ARG A 61 -2.95 15.08 16.68
N ILE A 62 -2.42 13.86 16.88
CA ILE A 62 -3.23 12.68 17.17
C ILE A 62 -3.97 12.86 18.49
N ARG A 63 -3.28 13.29 19.55
CA ARG A 63 -3.87 13.52 20.87
C ARG A 63 -4.97 14.57 20.85
N ASP A 64 -4.78 15.65 20.08
CA ASP A 64 -5.75 16.74 19.98
C ASP A 64 -7.03 16.32 19.22
N ALA A 65 -6.95 15.28 18.39
CA ALA A 65 -8.11 14.69 17.72
C ALA A 65 -8.89 13.69 18.59
N LEU A 66 -8.31 13.25 19.71
CA LEU A 66 -8.94 12.27 20.59
C LEU A 66 -10.05 12.90 21.45
N GLN A 67 -11.05 12.09 21.76
CA GLN A 67 -12.08 12.38 22.74
C GLN A 67 -11.91 11.56 24.02
N ASP A 68 -12.69 11.89 25.04
CA ASP A 68 -12.72 11.13 26.30
C ASP A 68 -13.00 9.64 26.06
N GLY A 69 -12.18 8.80 26.71
CA GLY A 69 -12.23 7.34 26.60
C GLY A 69 -11.35 6.74 25.49
N GLU A 70 -10.68 7.57 24.69
CA GLU A 70 -9.75 7.14 23.64
C GLU A 70 -8.30 7.17 24.13
N SER A 71 -7.45 6.33 23.58
CA SER A 71 -6.04 6.28 23.98
C SER A 71 -5.15 6.07 22.76
N ALA A 72 -4.16 6.95 22.61
CA ALA A 72 -3.14 6.85 21.57
C ALA A 72 -1.82 6.27 22.10
N TYR A 73 -1.17 5.53 21.21
CA TYR A 73 0.08 4.82 21.45
C TYR A 73 1.05 5.09 20.31
N ARG A 74 2.34 5.13 20.62
CA ARG A 74 3.38 4.97 19.61
C ARG A 74 3.78 3.50 19.57
N TYR A 75 3.51 2.84 18.44
CA TYR A 75 3.68 1.41 18.30
C TYR A 75 5.13 1.05 17.93
N ALA A 76 5.63 1.59 16.82
CA ALA A 76 7.00 1.42 16.36
C ALA A 76 7.35 2.54 15.38
N GLY A 77 8.62 2.96 15.25
CA GLY A 77 9.02 3.94 14.23
C GLY A 77 8.10 5.17 14.12
N ASP A 78 7.46 5.30 12.97
CA ASP A 78 6.43 6.26 12.53
C ASP A 78 4.99 5.75 12.63
N GLU A 79 4.79 4.58 13.21
CA GLU A 79 3.50 3.95 13.45
C GLU A 79 2.91 4.34 14.82
N PHE A 80 1.64 4.74 14.77
CA PHE A 80 0.81 5.06 15.92
C PHE A 80 -0.42 4.15 15.94
N ALA A 81 -1.05 4.03 17.10
CA ALA A 81 -2.30 3.30 17.22
C ALA A 81 -3.26 4.01 18.18
N VAL A 82 -4.56 3.88 17.91
CA VAL A 82 -5.63 4.32 18.81
C VAL A 82 -6.55 3.14 19.12
N ILE A 83 -6.90 2.98 20.39
CA ILE A 83 -7.92 2.02 20.85
C ILE A 83 -9.13 2.81 21.32
N GLN A 84 -10.29 2.56 20.72
CA GLN A 84 -11.59 3.09 21.17
C GLN A 84 -12.39 1.98 21.85
N LEU A 85 -12.92 2.26 23.04
CA LEU A 85 -13.78 1.34 23.82
C LEU A 85 -15.05 2.04 24.25
N GLY A 86 -16.17 1.31 24.26
CA GLY A 86 -17.45 1.83 24.78
C GLY A 86 -18.03 2.98 23.94
N LYS A 87 -17.63 3.09 22.67
CA LYS A 87 -18.15 4.05 21.69
C LYS A 87 -19.11 3.36 20.72
N GLU A 88 -19.94 4.13 20.03
CA GLU A 88 -20.86 3.62 19.00
C GLU A 88 -20.09 3.34 17.71
N GLN A 89 -19.73 2.06 17.52
CA GLN A 89 -19.02 1.59 16.34
C GLN A 89 -19.98 1.10 15.25
N PRO A 90 -19.69 1.30 13.96
CA PRO A 90 -18.41 1.77 13.39
C PRO A 90 -18.23 3.30 13.28
N ALA A 91 -19.30 4.07 13.49
CA ALA A 91 -19.35 5.50 13.17
C ALA A 91 -18.27 6.33 13.89
N GLU A 92 -17.99 6.05 15.17
CA GLU A 92 -16.99 6.81 15.93
C GLU A 92 -15.54 6.56 15.48
N ALA A 93 -15.22 5.35 15.02
CA ALA A 93 -13.90 5.08 14.44
C ALA A 93 -13.73 5.77 13.09
N GLU A 94 -14.76 5.74 12.24
CA GLU A 94 -14.75 6.41 10.94
C GLU A 94 -14.65 7.93 11.11
N ARG A 95 -15.38 8.50 12.07
CA ARG A 95 -15.29 9.92 12.45
C ARG A 95 -13.87 10.30 12.88
N LEU A 96 -13.26 9.54 13.79
CA LEU A 96 -11.91 9.80 14.26
C LEU A 96 -10.88 9.68 13.12
N ALA A 97 -10.98 8.62 12.32
CA ALA A 97 -10.09 8.40 11.19
C ALA A 97 -10.18 9.54 10.15
N GLY A 98 -11.40 9.99 9.82
CA GLY A 98 -11.60 11.15 8.95
C GLY A 98 -11.00 12.43 9.55
N SER A 99 -11.23 12.66 10.84
CA SER A 99 -10.68 13.83 11.56
C SER A 99 -9.14 13.83 11.56
N LEU A 100 -8.51 12.66 11.75
CA LEU A 100 -7.07 12.49 11.70
C LEU A 100 -6.54 12.74 10.28
N VAL A 101 -7.12 12.10 9.26
CA VAL A 101 -6.73 12.32 7.86
C VAL A 101 -6.80 13.81 7.51
N ASP A 102 -7.86 14.50 7.90
CA ASP A 102 -8.01 15.94 7.66
C ASP A 102 -7.01 16.78 8.45
N ALA A 103 -6.76 16.45 9.73
CA ALA A 103 -5.76 17.15 10.54
C ALA A 103 -4.36 17.05 9.92
N PHE A 104 -4.03 15.90 9.32
CA PHE A 104 -2.74 15.66 8.67
C PHE A 104 -2.56 16.39 7.33
N LYS A 105 -3.62 16.95 6.73
CA LYS A 105 -3.49 17.83 5.55
C LYS A 105 -2.76 19.14 5.86
N ASN A 106 -2.78 19.59 7.12
CA ASN A 106 -2.05 20.78 7.53
C ASN A 106 -0.55 20.48 7.67
N PRO A 107 0.34 21.35 7.15
CA PRO A 107 1.78 21.12 7.24
C PRO A 107 2.27 21.12 8.70
N PHE A 108 3.36 20.41 8.94
CA PHE A 108 4.14 20.50 10.16
C PHE A 108 5.24 21.55 9.96
N VAL A 109 5.39 22.49 10.90
CA VAL A 109 6.48 23.48 10.83
C VAL A 109 7.66 22.96 11.62
N ILE A 110 8.76 22.63 10.94
CA ILE A 110 9.98 22.10 11.54
C ILE A 110 11.13 23.05 11.20
N ASN A 111 11.72 23.69 12.21
CA ASN A 111 12.76 24.70 12.03
C ASN A 111 12.36 25.82 11.05
N GLY A 112 11.09 26.22 11.04
CA GLY A 112 10.54 27.23 10.15
C GLY A 112 10.21 26.74 8.72
N ILE A 113 10.47 25.47 8.41
CA ILE A 113 10.16 24.87 7.10
C ILE A 113 8.81 24.15 7.18
N PRO A 114 7.86 24.42 6.27
CA PRO A 114 6.64 23.64 6.17
C PRO A 114 6.93 22.27 5.56
N VAL A 115 6.58 21.21 6.29
CA VAL A 115 6.74 19.81 5.90
C VAL A 115 5.35 19.18 5.75
N PHE A 116 5.06 18.64 4.58
CA PHE A 116 3.77 18.02 4.26
C PHE A 116 3.88 16.51 4.39
N VAL A 117 3.18 15.94 5.38
CA VAL A 117 3.16 14.51 5.67
C VAL A 117 1.72 14.10 5.92
N GLY A 118 1.23 13.17 5.11
CA GLY A 118 -0.10 12.58 5.27
C GLY A 118 -0.13 11.50 6.35
N SER A 119 -1.31 10.94 6.56
CA SER A 119 -1.48 9.74 7.38
C SER A 119 -2.33 8.72 6.65
N SER A 120 -1.84 7.48 6.57
CA SER A 120 -2.64 6.33 6.17
C SER A 120 -3.16 5.62 7.41
N ILE A 121 -4.45 5.23 7.40
CA ILE A 121 -5.11 4.65 8.58
C ILE A 121 -5.81 3.34 8.24
N GLY A 122 -5.50 2.28 8.99
CA GLY A 122 -6.21 1.01 8.96
C GLY A 122 -7.12 0.85 10.18
N ILE A 123 -8.39 0.49 9.96
CA ILE A 123 -9.40 0.35 11.02
C ILE A 123 -9.87 -1.10 11.12
N ALA A 124 -9.93 -1.65 12.32
CA ALA A 124 -10.53 -2.96 12.58
C ALA A 124 -11.42 -2.94 13.83
N PHE A 125 -12.47 -3.77 13.83
CA PHE A 125 -13.47 -3.84 14.89
C PHE A 125 -13.46 -5.18 15.61
N GLY A 126 -13.47 -5.15 16.95
CA GLY A 126 -13.66 -6.34 17.78
C GLY A 126 -15.12 -6.47 18.22
N PRO A 127 -15.74 -7.67 18.17
CA PRO A 127 -15.15 -8.96 17.77
C PRO A 127 -15.25 -9.29 16.27
N GLU A 128 -15.85 -8.43 15.44
CA GLU A 128 -16.19 -8.71 14.04
C GLU A 128 -15.00 -9.11 13.17
N HIS A 129 -13.85 -8.44 13.34
CA HIS A 129 -12.63 -8.65 12.56
C HIS A 129 -11.58 -9.48 13.30
N GLY A 130 -11.87 -9.90 14.53
CA GLY A 130 -10.97 -10.69 15.36
C GLY A 130 -11.48 -10.82 16.79
N THR A 131 -11.31 -12.00 17.37
CA THR A 131 -11.75 -12.30 18.75
C THR A 131 -10.64 -12.14 19.79
N ASP A 132 -9.41 -11.86 19.34
CA ASP A 132 -8.25 -11.58 20.18
C ASP A 132 -7.44 -10.40 19.61
N GLY A 133 -6.45 -9.93 20.38
CA GLY A 133 -5.64 -8.78 20.01
C GLY A 133 -4.74 -9.02 18.79
N GLU A 134 -4.30 -10.26 18.55
CA GLU A 134 -3.41 -10.59 17.42
C GLU A 134 -4.20 -10.57 16.10
N GLN A 135 -5.39 -11.17 16.10
CA GLN A 135 -6.30 -11.14 14.95
C GLN A 135 -6.72 -9.72 14.62
N LEU A 136 -7.07 -8.91 15.63
CA LEU A 136 -7.49 -7.53 15.41
C LEU A 136 -6.35 -6.66 14.87
N MET A 137 -5.12 -6.84 15.38
CA MET A 137 -3.92 -6.20 14.84
C MET A 137 -3.70 -6.55 13.38
N LYS A 138 -3.74 -7.86 13.05
CA LYS A 138 -3.56 -8.31 11.67
C LYS A 138 -4.62 -7.73 10.73
N ALA A 139 -5.86 -7.63 11.18
CA ALA A 139 -6.93 -7.00 10.41
C ALA A 139 -6.67 -5.49 10.17
N ALA A 140 -6.22 -4.76 11.20
CA ALA A 140 -5.86 -3.36 11.08
C ALA A 140 -4.65 -3.16 10.15
N ASP A 141 -3.62 -4.02 10.23
CA ASP A 141 -2.43 -3.96 9.36
C ASP A 141 -2.82 -4.14 7.88
N ILE A 142 -3.72 -5.08 7.58
CA ILE A 142 -4.22 -5.32 6.23
C ILE A 142 -4.97 -4.09 5.71
N ALA A 143 -5.81 -3.48 6.54
CA ALA A 143 -6.55 -2.28 6.18
C ALA A 143 -5.61 -1.09 5.97
N LEU A 144 -4.58 -0.95 6.81
CA LEU A 144 -3.55 0.08 6.69
C LEU A 144 -2.76 -0.07 5.39
N TYR A 145 -2.36 -1.30 5.05
CA TYR A 145 -1.73 -1.59 3.77
C TYR A 145 -2.63 -1.19 2.59
N ALA A 146 -3.93 -1.52 2.65
CA ALA A 146 -4.87 -1.14 1.61
C ALA A 146 -4.98 0.40 1.47
N ALA A 147 -4.99 1.13 2.58
CA ALA A 147 -4.96 2.59 2.57
C ALA A 147 -3.69 3.15 1.89
N LYS A 148 -2.53 2.54 2.13
CA LYS A 148 -1.27 2.93 1.48
C LYS A 148 -1.28 2.64 -0.02
N THR A 149 -1.88 1.54 -0.47
CA THR A 149 -1.96 1.20 -1.90
C THR A 149 -3.02 1.97 -2.66
N ASP A 150 -4.07 2.45 -1.99
CA ASP A 150 -5.14 3.24 -2.58
C ASP A 150 -4.80 4.73 -2.75
N GLY A 151 -3.51 5.09 -2.62
CA GLY A 151 -3.02 6.45 -2.84
C GLY A 151 -2.59 7.21 -1.58
N ARG A 152 -2.58 6.56 -0.40
CA ARG A 152 -2.20 7.15 0.90
C ARG A 152 -3.14 8.29 1.33
N GLY A 153 -2.86 8.92 2.49
CA GLY A 153 -3.64 10.04 2.99
C GLY A 153 -5.13 9.74 3.18
N CYS A 154 -5.46 8.48 3.48
CA CYS A 154 -6.84 8.03 3.62
C CYS A 154 -6.97 6.96 4.70
N ALA A 155 -8.22 6.68 5.08
CA ALA A 155 -8.55 5.59 5.98
C ALA A 155 -9.23 4.44 5.22
N ARG A 156 -8.98 3.21 5.68
CA ARG A 156 -9.68 2.02 5.22
C ARG A 156 -10.10 1.18 6.42
N THR A 157 -11.34 0.72 6.38
CA THR A 157 -11.86 -0.28 7.30
C THR A 157 -11.60 -1.67 6.74
N PHE A 158 -11.05 -2.54 7.56
CA PHE A 158 -10.81 -3.93 7.18
C PHE A 158 -12.09 -4.57 6.64
N ASN A 159 -11.96 -5.27 5.53
CA ASN A 159 -12.96 -6.20 5.05
C ASN A 159 -12.26 -7.49 4.60
N ARG A 160 -13.01 -8.59 4.53
CA ARG A 160 -12.42 -9.89 4.19
C ARG A 160 -11.87 -9.93 2.76
N SER A 161 -12.41 -9.14 1.84
CA SER A 161 -11.93 -9.08 0.46
C SER A 161 -10.53 -8.47 0.34
N MET A 162 -10.13 -7.55 1.23
CA MET A 162 -8.76 -7.05 1.29
C MET A 162 -7.73 -8.16 1.53
N LEU A 163 -8.05 -9.14 2.39
CA LEU A 163 -7.16 -10.28 2.61
C LEU A 163 -7.04 -11.14 1.35
N LEU A 164 -8.16 -11.40 0.66
CA LEU A 164 -8.16 -12.17 -0.58
C LEU A 164 -7.34 -11.48 -1.67
N LEU A 165 -7.44 -10.17 -1.80
CA LEU A 165 -6.64 -9.38 -2.75
C LEU A 165 -5.14 -9.46 -2.43
N LEU A 166 -4.76 -9.41 -1.15
CA LEU A 166 -3.37 -9.59 -0.72
C LEU A 166 -2.84 -10.98 -1.07
N GLU A 167 -3.61 -12.04 -0.78
CA GLU A 167 -3.25 -13.42 -1.11
C GLU A 167 -3.12 -13.62 -2.62
N GLN A 168 -4.05 -13.07 -3.41
CA GLN A 168 -3.97 -13.09 -4.87
C GLN A 168 -2.73 -12.38 -5.39
N ARG A 169 -2.42 -11.18 -4.85
CA ARG A 169 -1.23 -10.42 -5.24
C ARG A 169 0.06 -11.20 -4.94
N GLU A 170 0.14 -11.86 -3.79
CA GLU A 170 1.29 -12.69 -3.42
C GLU A 170 1.40 -13.97 -4.28
N ASN A 171 0.27 -14.58 -4.66
CA ASN A 171 0.26 -15.68 -5.63
C ASN A 171 0.83 -15.19 -6.98
N LEU A 172 0.29 -14.10 -7.53
CA LEU A 172 0.77 -13.54 -8.79
C LEU A 172 2.27 -13.21 -8.71
N ARG A 173 2.73 -12.59 -7.63
CA ARG A 173 4.16 -12.29 -7.43
C ARG A 173 5.04 -13.54 -7.49
N ARG A 174 4.66 -14.61 -6.80
CA ARG A 174 5.41 -15.88 -6.82
C ARG A 174 5.41 -16.52 -8.20
N SER A 175 4.26 -16.53 -8.88
CA SER A 175 4.13 -17.08 -10.23
C SER A 175 4.96 -16.30 -11.25
N LEU A 176 4.95 -14.96 -11.18
CA LEU A 176 5.66 -14.08 -12.11
C LEU A 176 7.18 -14.36 -12.14
N ARG A 177 7.79 -14.69 -11.00
CA ARG A 177 9.22 -15.07 -10.90
C ARG A 177 9.60 -16.29 -11.76
N THR A 178 8.62 -17.12 -12.11
CA THR A 178 8.82 -18.31 -12.95
C THR A 178 8.08 -18.25 -14.28
N ALA A 179 7.23 -17.24 -14.47
CA ALA A 179 6.36 -17.10 -15.64
C ALA A 179 7.15 -17.08 -16.95
N LEU A 180 8.29 -16.39 -16.97
CA LEU A 180 9.15 -16.34 -18.15
C LEU A 180 9.66 -17.75 -18.52
N LYS A 181 10.24 -18.47 -17.54
CA LYS A 181 10.78 -19.83 -17.73
C LYS A 181 9.69 -20.84 -18.09
N ARG A 182 8.44 -20.58 -17.71
CA ARG A 182 7.27 -21.42 -18.00
C ARG A 182 6.59 -21.07 -19.33
N GLY A 183 7.07 -20.05 -20.06
CA GLY A 183 6.44 -19.62 -21.31
C GLY A 183 5.04 -19.03 -21.12
N GLU A 184 4.79 -18.45 -19.94
CA GLU A 184 3.52 -17.80 -19.61
C GLU A 184 3.47 -16.33 -20.08
N LEU A 185 4.65 -15.74 -20.34
CA LEU A 185 4.77 -14.41 -20.94
C LEU A 185 4.80 -14.51 -22.47
N TYR A 186 4.09 -13.61 -23.14
CA TYR A 186 4.01 -13.54 -24.60
C TYR A 186 3.85 -12.09 -25.08
N LEU A 187 4.08 -11.85 -26.37
CA LEU A 187 3.92 -10.54 -27.01
C LEU A 187 2.69 -10.53 -27.91
N GLU A 188 1.87 -9.50 -27.76
CA GLU A 188 0.87 -9.09 -28.77
C GLU A 188 1.40 -7.88 -29.54
N TYR A 189 0.92 -7.71 -30.78
CA TYR A 189 1.43 -6.68 -31.69
C TYR A 189 0.29 -5.76 -32.13
N GLN A 190 0.33 -4.50 -31.69
CA GLN A 190 -0.66 -3.50 -32.08
C GLN A 190 -0.17 -2.72 -33.31
N PRO A 191 -0.94 -2.63 -34.41
CA PRO A 191 -0.51 -1.94 -35.62
C PRO A 191 -0.31 -0.43 -35.42
N LEU A 192 0.78 0.11 -35.97
CA LEU A 192 1.07 1.53 -36.07
C LEU A 192 0.75 2.02 -37.48
N ILE A 193 -0.23 2.91 -37.62
CA ILE A 193 -0.77 3.35 -38.92
C ILE A 193 -0.27 4.75 -39.25
N ARG A 194 0.31 4.92 -40.45
CA ARG A 194 0.50 6.23 -41.09
C ARG A 194 -0.72 6.53 -41.97
N PRO A 195 -1.36 7.70 -41.80
CA PRO A 195 -2.42 8.15 -42.70
C PRO A 195 -1.94 8.17 -44.17
N PRO A 196 -2.77 7.78 -45.15
CA PRO A 196 -4.20 7.49 -44.99
C PRO A 196 -4.54 6.08 -44.46
N SER A 197 -3.70 5.04 -44.65
CA SER A 197 -3.97 3.68 -44.14
C SER A 197 -2.76 2.72 -44.20
N SER A 198 -1.51 3.21 -44.25
CA SER A 198 -0.35 2.32 -44.38
C SER A 198 0.17 1.88 -43.01
N VAL A 199 0.27 0.57 -42.77
CA VAL A 199 0.94 0.03 -41.58
C VAL A 199 2.45 0.28 -41.70
N MET A 200 3.01 0.98 -40.71
CA MET A 200 4.45 1.25 -40.63
C MET A 200 5.20 0.21 -39.79
N GLY A 201 4.48 -0.51 -38.94
CA GLY A 201 5.08 -1.37 -37.94
C GLY A 201 4.07 -1.73 -36.86
N PHE A 202 4.58 -2.28 -35.76
CA PHE A 202 3.78 -2.71 -34.63
C PHE A 202 4.42 -2.31 -33.30
N GLU A 203 3.59 -2.02 -32.32
CA GLU A 203 4.01 -1.95 -30.92
C GLU A 203 3.91 -3.34 -30.28
N ALA A 204 5.01 -3.82 -29.71
CA ALA A 204 5.07 -5.06 -28.96
C ALA A 204 4.58 -4.82 -27.53
N LEU A 205 3.50 -5.50 -27.17
CA LEU A 205 2.83 -5.36 -25.90
C LEU A 205 2.94 -6.65 -25.11
N LEU A 206 3.62 -6.58 -23.96
CA LEU A 206 3.78 -7.71 -23.06
C LEU A 206 2.42 -8.16 -22.51
N ARG A 207 2.24 -9.48 -22.45
CA ARG A 207 1.08 -10.15 -21.90
C ARG A 207 1.52 -11.30 -21.01
N TRP A 208 0.68 -11.62 -20.04
CA TRP A 208 0.89 -12.74 -19.15
C TRP A 208 -0.35 -13.61 -19.09
N ARG A 209 -0.20 -14.90 -19.41
CA ARG A 209 -1.24 -15.91 -19.29
C ARG A 209 -0.94 -16.80 -18.09
N HIS A 210 -1.61 -16.52 -16.98
CA HIS A 210 -1.53 -17.32 -15.75
C HIS A 210 -2.38 -18.58 -15.85
N PRO A 211 -1.90 -19.75 -15.37
CA PRO A 211 -2.64 -21.01 -15.46
C PRO A 211 -3.97 -21.01 -14.70
N GLU A 212 -4.05 -20.32 -13.56
CA GLU A 212 -5.27 -20.29 -12.71
C GLU A 212 -6.17 -19.08 -12.98
N PHE A 213 -5.60 -17.97 -13.45
CA PHE A 213 -6.30 -16.66 -13.51
C PHE A 213 -6.48 -16.16 -14.95
N GLY A 214 -6.01 -16.90 -15.94
CA GLY A 214 -6.09 -16.51 -17.34
C GLY A 214 -5.18 -15.33 -17.67
N THR A 215 -5.62 -14.45 -18.57
CA THR A 215 -4.83 -13.30 -18.99
C THR A 215 -4.81 -12.23 -17.91
N ILE A 216 -3.61 -11.93 -17.39
CA ILE A 216 -3.39 -10.88 -16.40
C ILE A 216 -2.99 -9.60 -17.14
N PRO A 217 -3.67 -8.47 -16.88
CA PRO A 217 -3.38 -7.23 -17.58
C PRO A 217 -2.06 -6.59 -17.12
N PRO A 218 -1.32 -5.88 -18.00
CA PRO A 218 -0.02 -5.27 -17.68
C PRO A 218 -0.02 -4.34 -16.46
N ASN A 219 -1.09 -3.57 -16.25
CA ASN A 219 -1.21 -2.68 -15.10
C ASN A 219 -1.23 -3.42 -13.74
N VAL A 220 -1.48 -4.73 -13.73
CA VAL A 220 -1.43 -5.55 -12.51
C VAL A 220 -0.03 -6.12 -12.28
N PHE A 221 0.61 -6.71 -13.30
CA PHE A 221 1.86 -7.45 -13.10
C PHE A 221 3.14 -6.65 -13.34
N ILE A 222 3.11 -5.56 -14.12
CA ILE A 222 4.29 -4.71 -14.32
C ILE A 222 4.76 -4.08 -13.00
N PRO A 223 3.89 -3.49 -12.15
CA PRO A 223 4.33 -2.96 -10.85
C PRO A 223 4.91 -4.05 -9.93
N ILE A 224 4.45 -5.29 -10.06
CA ILE A 224 4.99 -6.44 -9.32
C ILE A 224 6.38 -6.79 -9.83
N ALA A 225 6.57 -6.84 -11.15
CA ALA A 225 7.87 -7.09 -11.77
C ALA A 225 8.90 -6.02 -11.40
N GLU A 226 8.51 -4.75 -11.39
CA GLU A 226 9.39 -3.64 -10.97
C GLU A 226 9.79 -3.75 -9.50
N ALA A 227 8.82 -3.97 -8.60
CA ALA A 227 9.10 -4.06 -7.17
C ALA A 227 9.98 -5.27 -6.80
N ASP A 228 9.87 -6.38 -7.54
CA ASP A 228 10.68 -7.59 -7.32
C ASP A 228 11.97 -7.62 -8.18
N GLY A 229 12.27 -6.56 -8.94
CA GLY A 229 13.50 -6.47 -9.75
C GLY A 229 13.55 -7.42 -10.95
N LEU A 230 12.39 -7.83 -11.48
CA LEU A 230 12.27 -8.77 -12.60
C LEU A 230 12.33 -8.09 -13.98
N MET A 231 12.27 -6.75 -14.03
CA MET A 231 12.17 -6.02 -15.30
C MET A 231 13.40 -6.19 -16.20
N ASP A 232 14.59 -6.43 -15.64
CA ASP A 232 15.79 -6.65 -16.45
C ASP A 232 15.72 -7.96 -17.23
N GLU A 233 15.31 -9.05 -16.56
CA GLU A 233 15.17 -10.37 -17.17
C GLU A 233 14.03 -10.36 -18.21
N ILE A 234 12.87 -9.83 -17.82
CA ILE A 234 11.69 -9.73 -18.69
C ILE A 234 12.00 -8.84 -19.89
N GLY A 235 12.60 -7.68 -19.67
CA GLY A 235 12.88 -6.70 -20.70
C GLY A 235 13.88 -7.19 -21.74
N ARG A 236 14.93 -7.91 -21.32
CA ARG A 236 15.85 -8.57 -22.24
C ARG A 236 15.11 -9.56 -23.13
N TRP A 237 14.29 -10.41 -22.53
CA TRP A 237 13.50 -11.38 -23.29
C TRP A 237 12.51 -10.72 -24.26
N VAL A 238 11.84 -9.65 -23.83
CA VAL A 238 10.92 -8.87 -24.69
C VAL A 238 11.66 -8.32 -25.91
N LEU A 239 12.85 -7.75 -25.72
CA LEU A 239 13.66 -7.22 -26.83
C LEU A 239 14.12 -8.33 -27.79
N GLU A 240 14.61 -9.44 -27.25
CA GLU A 240 15.04 -10.60 -28.05
C GLU A 240 13.87 -11.15 -28.87
N GLU A 241 12.71 -11.35 -28.25
CA GLU A 241 11.52 -11.91 -28.89
C GLU A 241 10.92 -10.95 -29.94
N ALA A 242 10.84 -9.66 -29.62
CA ALA A 242 10.36 -8.64 -30.56
C ALA A 242 11.26 -8.53 -31.79
N CYS A 243 12.58 -8.52 -31.61
CA CYS A 243 13.55 -8.53 -32.70
C CYS A 243 13.45 -9.81 -33.53
N ARG A 244 13.37 -10.98 -32.87
CA ARG A 244 13.20 -12.27 -33.54
C ARG A 244 11.94 -12.31 -34.40
N GLN A 245 10.84 -11.76 -33.90
CA GLN A 245 9.58 -11.67 -34.64
C GLN A 245 9.67 -10.65 -35.79
N ALA A 246 10.32 -9.51 -35.58
CA ALA A 246 10.48 -8.49 -36.62
C ALA A 246 11.31 -8.97 -37.81
N LEU A 247 12.27 -9.87 -37.59
CA LEU A 247 13.04 -10.50 -38.68
C LEU A 247 12.18 -11.34 -39.64
N THR A 248 10.97 -11.75 -39.24
CA THR A 248 10.06 -12.47 -40.13
C THR A 248 9.16 -11.54 -40.95
N TRP A 249 9.24 -10.23 -40.73
CA TRP A 249 8.42 -9.22 -41.42
C TRP A 249 9.18 -8.59 -42.59
N PRO A 250 8.49 -7.91 -43.53
CA PRO A 250 9.14 -7.07 -44.52
C PRO A 250 10.04 -6.01 -43.86
N SER A 251 11.20 -5.74 -44.45
CA SER A 251 12.18 -4.76 -43.92
C SER A 251 11.68 -3.32 -43.82
N SER A 252 10.54 -3.02 -44.44
CA SER A 252 9.85 -1.73 -44.33
C SER A 252 9.04 -1.57 -43.05
N LEU A 253 8.81 -2.65 -42.30
CA LEU A 253 8.06 -2.64 -41.04
C LEU A 253 8.99 -2.56 -39.84
N THR A 254 8.62 -1.75 -38.85
CA THR A 254 9.37 -1.60 -37.59
C THR A 254 8.66 -2.24 -36.42
N VAL A 255 9.40 -2.58 -35.35
CA VAL A 255 8.83 -2.94 -34.05
C VAL A 255 9.16 -1.85 -33.03
N ALA A 256 8.16 -1.42 -32.27
CA ALA A 256 8.33 -0.55 -31.10
C ALA A 256 8.22 -1.39 -29.83
N VAL A 257 9.10 -1.15 -28.85
CA VAL A 257 9.13 -1.87 -27.58
C VAL A 257 9.15 -0.86 -26.45
N ASN A 258 8.29 -1.07 -25.45
CA ASN A 258 8.27 -0.25 -24.23
C ASN A 258 9.35 -0.72 -23.24
N LEU A 259 10.02 0.23 -22.60
CA LEU A 259 11.02 -0.01 -21.56
C LEU A 259 10.56 0.62 -20.24
N SER A 260 10.67 -0.13 -19.14
CA SER A 260 10.45 0.39 -17.79
C SER A 260 11.58 1.35 -17.39
N PRO A 261 11.31 2.38 -16.58
CA PRO A 261 12.33 3.26 -16.00
C PRO A 261 13.48 2.51 -15.33
N ALA A 262 13.21 1.35 -14.71
CA ALA A 262 14.21 0.51 -14.06
C ALA A 262 15.28 -0.01 -15.04
N GLN A 263 14.96 -0.10 -16.33
CA GLN A 263 15.87 -0.59 -17.37
C GLN A 263 16.78 0.50 -17.95
N PHE A 264 16.62 1.76 -17.54
CA PHE A 264 17.47 2.89 -17.92
C PHE A 264 18.53 3.24 -16.87
N LEU A 265 18.49 2.59 -15.70
CA LEU A 265 19.42 2.76 -14.57
C LEU A 265 20.55 1.72 -14.64
#